data_AF-A0A7K2M832-F1
#
_entry.id   AF-A0A7K2M832-F1
#
_cell.length_a   1.000
_cell.length_b   1.000
_cell.length_c   1.000
_cell.angle_alpha   90.00
_cell.angle_beta   90.00
_cell.angle_gamma   90.00
#
_symmetry.space_group_name_H-M   'P 1'
#
loop_
_entity.id
_entity.type
_entity.pdbx_description
1 polymer ?
#
loop_
_entity_poly.entity_id
_entity_poly.type
_entity_poly.pdbx_seq_one_letter_code
_entity_poly.pdbx_strand_id
1 'polypeptide(L)' 'DPAWQVRAGAATALSAVTADTAVPALAKALADPNADVRKAAVLALARHTAAPPARAALATATTDPDADVRAYALRAL' A
#
# COMPACT_ATOMS: atom_id res chain seq x y z
N ASP A 1 5.16 -14.81 -3.53
CA ASP A 1 6.13 -15.34 -2.56
C ASP A 1 5.40 -15.78 -1.29
N PRO A 2 5.64 -16.98 -0.75
CA PRO A 2 4.98 -17.45 0.47
C PRO A 2 5.38 -16.64 1.72
N ALA A 3 6.61 -16.11 1.78
CA ALA A 3 7.07 -15.32 2.92
C ALA A 3 6.49 -13.91 2.87
N TRP A 4 5.70 -13.55 3.89
CA TRP A 4 5.08 -12.23 3.97
C TRP A 4 6.14 -11.12 4.07
N GLN A 5 7.29 -11.40 4.68
CA GLN A 5 8.41 -10.45 4.79
C GLN A 5 8.95 -10.06 3.41
N VAL A 6 9.05 -11.02 2.49
CA VAL A 6 9.49 -10.76 1.11
C VAL A 6 8.46 -9.91 0.38
N ARG A 7 7.17 -10.21 0.54
CA ARG A 7 6.09 -9.41 -0.07
C ARG A 7 6.03 -7.99 0.50
N ALA A 8 6.19 -7.82 1.80
CA ALA A 8 6.26 -6.52 2.44
C ALA A 8 7.48 -5.72 1.95
N GLY A 9 8.66 -6.35 1.90
CA GLY A 9 9.86 -5.74 1.33
C GLY A 9 9.70 -5.33 -0.13
N ALA A 10 9.04 -6.16 -0.95
CA ALA A 10 8.72 -5.82 -2.33
C ALA A 10 7.77 -4.60 -2.43
N ALA A 11 6.72 -4.54 -1.60
CA ALA A 11 5.84 -3.38 -1.53
C ALA A 11 6.60 -2.11 -1.11
N THR A 12 7.49 -2.21 -0.12
CA THR A 12 8.35 -1.08 0.28
C THR A 12 9.25 -0.61 -0.86
N ALA A 13 9.86 -1.51 -1.61
CA ALA A 13 10.74 -1.16 -2.73
C ALA A 13 10.01 -0.38 -3.84
N LEU A 14 8.72 -0.65 -4.06
CA LEU A 14 7.89 0.07 -5.04
C LEU A 14 7.64 1.54 -4.67
N SER A 15 7.98 1.99 -3.46
CA SER A 15 7.93 3.41 -3.09
C SER A 15 8.87 4.29 -3.93
N ALA A 16 9.98 3.72 -4.42
CA ALA A 16 10.97 4.41 -5.23
C ALA A 16 10.75 4.25 -6.76
N VAL A 17 9.70 3.51 -7.15
CA VAL A 17 9.36 3.25 -8.55
C VAL A 17 8.34 4.29 -9.05
N THR A 18 8.29 4.56 -10.35
CA THR A 18 7.31 5.48 -10.93
C THR A 18 5.88 5.04 -10.64
N ALA A 19 4.99 6.02 -10.43
CA ALA A 19 3.60 5.75 -10.03
C ALA A 19 2.86 4.81 -10.99
N ASP A 20 3.07 4.95 -12.30
CA ASP A 20 2.41 4.12 -13.33
C ASP A 20 2.71 2.62 -13.17
N THR A 21 3.91 2.29 -12.68
CA THR A 21 4.31 0.90 -12.43
C THR A 21 4.01 0.47 -11.00
N ALA A 22 4.25 1.36 -10.02
CA ALA A 22 4.12 1.04 -8.61
C ALA A 22 2.66 0.89 -8.18
N VAL A 23 1.79 1.83 -8.57
CA VAL A 23 0.43 1.94 -8.02
C VAL A 23 -0.43 0.70 -8.30
N PRO A 24 -0.45 0.10 -9.51
CA PRO A 24 -1.23 -1.11 -9.75
C PRO A 24 -0.78 -2.29 -8.88
N ALA A 25 0.53 -2.46 -8.70
CA ALA A 25 1.10 -3.53 -7.88
C ALA A 25 0.82 -3.32 -6.39
N LEU A 26 0.95 -2.07 -5.92
CA LEU A 26 0.66 -1.70 -4.54
C LEU A 26 -0.83 -1.81 -4.21
N ALA A 27 -1.71 -1.40 -5.12
CA ALA A 27 -3.16 -1.57 -4.97
C ALA A 27 -3.55 -3.05 -4.82
N LYS A 28 -2.89 -3.95 -5.56
CA LYS A 28 -3.06 -5.41 -5.37
C LYS A 28 -2.57 -5.88 -4.00
N ALA A 29 -1.46 -5.32 -3.50
CA ALA A 29 -0.91 -5.67 -2.19
C ALA A 29 -1.80 -5.23 -1.01
N LEU A 30 -2.73 -4.29 -1.21
CA LEU A 30 -3.76 -3.98 -0.21
C LEU A 30 -4.75 -5.13 0.06
N ALA A 31 -4.78 -6.16 -0.77
CA ALA A 31 -5.58 -7.37 -0.53
C ALA A 31 -4.78 -8.51 0.11
N ASP A 32 -3.54 -8.28 0.53
CA ASP A 32 -2.71 -9.34 1.12
C ASP A 32 -3.29 -9.82 2.46
N PRO A 33 -3.30 -11.15 2.73
CA PRO A 33 -3.78 -11.67 4.01
C PRO A 33 -2.98 -11.16 5.22
N ASN A 34 -1.70 -10.81 5.02
CA ASN A 34 -0.85 -10.32 6.10
C ASN A 34 -0.93 -8.78 6.23
N ALA A 35 -1.20 -8.30 7.44
CA ALA A 35 -1.37 -6.86 7.72
C ALA A 35 -0.09 -6.05 7.50
N ASP A 36 1.10 -6.61 7.74
CA ASP A 36 2.37 -5.90 7.50
C ASP A 36 2.62 -5.66 6.01
N VAL A 37 2.19 -6.58 5.13
CA VAL A 37 2.23 -6.38 3.68
C VAL A 37 1.27 -5.25 3.27
N ARG A 38 0.04 -5.25 3.79
CA ARG A 38 -0.94 -4.18 3.51
C ARG A 38 -0.45 -2.83 4.02
N LYS A 39 0.13 -2.79 5.23
CA LYS A 39 0.75 -1.59 5.82
C LYS A 39 1.90 -1.08 4.95
N ALA A 40 2.80 -1.96 4.49
CA ALA A 40 3.87 -1.59 3.57
C ALA A 40 3.32 -1.00 2.26
N ALA A 41 2.24 -1.59 1.73
CA ALA A 41 1.59 -1.08 0.53
C ALA A 41 0.97 0.31 0.72
N VAL A 42 0.30 0.56 1.85
CA VAL A 42 -0.24 1.89 2.20
C VAL A 42 0.88 2.92 2.31
N LEU A 43 1.96 2.60 3.04
CA LEU A 43 3.10 3.51 3.21
C LEU A 43 3.78 3.84 1.87
N ALA A 44 3.87 2.87 0.96
CA ALA A 44 4.41 3.09 -0.37
C ALA A 44 3.44 3.90 -1.26
N LEU A 45 2.13 3.63 -1.22
CA LEU A 45 1.12 4.42 -1.94
C LEU A 45 1.09 5.88 -1.47
N ALA A 46 1.38 6.14 -0.19
CA ALA A 46 1.49 7.48 0.37
C ALA A 46 2.66 8.31 -0.22
N ARG A 47 3.58 7.69 -0.97
CA ARG A 47 4.61 8.39 -1.77
C ARG A 47 4.13 8.79 -3.16
N HIS A 48 3.01 8.21 -3.61
CA HIS A 48 2.48 8.35 -4.96
C HIS A 48 1.16 9.16 -4.99
N THR A 49 0.84 9.91 -3.94
CA THR A 49 -0.46 10.62 -3.79
C THR A 49 -0.75 11.68 -4.85
N ALA A 50 0.26 12.12 -5.60
CA ALA A 50 0.07 12.96 -6.78
C ALA A 50 -0.69 12.24 -7.90
N ALA A 51 -0.63 10.91 -7.95
CA ALA A 51 -1.40 10.09 -8.89
C ALA A 51 -2.81 9.83 -8.34
N PRO A 52 -3.89 10.21 -9.05
CA PRO A 52 -5.26 9.94 -8.62
C PRO A 52 -5.54 8.45 -8.30
N PRO A 53 -5.01 7.47 -9.06
CA PRO A 53 -5.19 6.06 -8.72
C PRO A 53 -4.59 5.67 -7.35
N ALA A 54 -3.52 6.34 -6.90
CA ALA A 54 -2.94 6.06 -5.59
C ALA A 54 -3.85 6.55 -4.46
N ARG A 55 -4.47 7.73 -4.61
CA ARG A 55 -5.46 8.24 -3.64
C ARG A 55 -6.69 7.35 -3.59
N ALA A 56 -7.16 6.86 -4.74
CA ALA A 56 -8.27 5.91 -4.80
C ALA A 56 -7.93 4.61 -4.06
N ALA A 57 -6.73 4.06 -4.26
CA ALA A 57 -6.27 2.87 -3.54
C ALA A 57 -6.18 3.13 -2.03
N LEU A 58 -5.61 4.26 -1.60
CA LEU A 58 -5.53 4.64 -0.18
C LEU A 58 -6.91 4.80 0.47
N ALA A 59 -7.89 5.33 -0.26
CA ALA A 59 -9.26 5.44 0.24
C ALA A 59 -9.85 4.07 0.63
N THR A 60 -9.56 3.01 -0.15
CA THR A 60 -10.02 1.64 0.19
C THR A 60 -9.38 1.09 1.45
N ALA A 61 -8.15 1.49 1.78
CA ALA A 61 -7.43 1.04 2.97
C ALA A 61 -7.89 1.73 4.27
N THR A 62 -8.70 2.79 4.18
CA THR A 62 -9.25 3.47 5.37
C THR A 62 -10.25 2.63 6.17
N THR A 63 -10.75 1.54 5.59
CA THR A 63 -11.67 0.58 6.20
C THR A 63 -11.02 -0.80 6.45
N ASP A 64 -9.70 -0.90 6.32
CA ASP A 64 -8.96 -2.15 6.57
C ASP A 64 -9.27 -2.72 7.98
N PRO A 65 -9.36 -4.04 8.19
CA PRO A 65 -9.56 -4.60 9.52
C PRO A 65 -8.43 -4.25 10.51
N ASP A 66 -7.21 -4.05 10.02
CA ASP A 66 -6.06 -3.70 10.84
C ASP A 66 -6.02 -2.20 11.18
N ALA A 67 -5.85 -1.86 12.46
CA ALA A 67 -5.92 -0.48 12.94
C ALA A 67 -4.76 0.39 12.43
N ASP A 68 -3.56 -0.18 12.31
CA ASP A 68 -2.39 0.53 11.79
C ASP A 68 -2.60 0.87 10.31
N VAL A 69 -3.06 -0.11 9.52
CA VAL A 69 -3.33 0.10 8.09
C VAL A 69 -4.33 1.24 7.88
N ARG A 70 -5.45 1.25 8.63
CA ARG A 70 -6.42 2.36 8.58
C ARG A 70 -5.80 3.70 8.96
N ALA A 71 -5.04 3.74 10.06
CA ALA A 71 -4.43 4.96 10.55
C ALA A 71 -3.44 5.56 9.54
N TYR A 72 -2.61 4.73 8.91
CA TYR A 72 -1.69 5.20 7.87
C TYR A 72 -2.41 5.65 6.60
N ALA A 73 -3.48 4.95 6.19
CA ALA A 73 -4.27 5.32 5.03
C ALA A 73 -4.95 6.69 5.24
N LEU A 74 -5.58 6.90 6.40
CA LEU A 74 -6.21 8.17 6.76
C LEU A 74 -5.20 9.32 6.84
N ARG A 75 -3.99 9.06 7.36
CA ARG A 75 -2.91 10.05 7.42
C ARG A 75 -2.39 10.45 6.03
N ALA A 76 -2.48 9.57 5.05
CA ALA A 76 -1.92 9.77 3.72
C ALA A 76 -2.85 10.49 2.73
N LEU A 77 -4.14 10.64 3.05
CA LEU A 77 -5.15 11.28 2.21
C LEU A 77 -5.23 12.79 2.40
#